data_AF-A0AA43HVM5-F1
#
_entry.id   AF-A0AA43HVM5-F1
#
_cell.length_a   1.000
_cell.length_b   1.000
_cell.length_c   1.000
_cell.angle_alpha   90.00
_cell.angle_beta   90.00
_cell.angle_gamma   90.00
#
_symmetry.space_group_name_H-M   'P 1'
#
loop_
_entity.id
_entity.type
_entity.pdbx_description
1 polymer ?
#
loop_
_entity_poly.entity_id
_entity_poly.type
_entity_poly.pdbx_seq_one_letter_code
_entity_poly.pdbx_strand_id
1 'polypeptide(L)'
;MNKTDLKQEVEQLLADIDRTHRYSMSRIYTLANTVFNKTDKPQSCASCLIRKVRELRNWLETQKVEEQPTATKVKPKRVNRKKKD
;
A
#
# COMPACT_ATOMS: atom_id res chain seq x y z
N MET A 1 -1.51 -11.85 15.15
CA MET A 1 -1.80 -12.13 13.73
C MET A 1 -0.64 -12.91 13.15
N ASN A 2 -0.89 -14.07 12.54
CA ASN A 2 0.16 -14.79 11.84
C ASN A 2 0.38 -14.15 10.46
N LYS A 3 1.57 -14.33 9.87
CA LYS A 3 1.98 -13.70 8.60
C LYS A 3 1.03 -14.06 7.44
N THR A 4 0.41 -15.24 7.50
CA THR A 4 -0.60 -15.74 6.55
C THR A 4 -1.91 -14.97 6.63
N ASP A 5 -2.42 -14.69 7.83
CA ASP A 5 -3.66 -13.92 8.02
C ASP A 5 -3.52 -12.51 7.44
N LEU A 6 -2.36 -11.87 7.67
CA LEU A 6 -2.10 -10.52 7.18
C LEU A 6 -2.11 -10.45 5.65
N LYS A 7 -1.52 -11.44 4.98
CA LYS A 7 -1.52 -11.51 3.51
C LYS A 7 -2.94 -11.63 2.96
N GLN A 8 -3.74 -12.51 3.55
CA GLN A 8 -5.13 -12.73 3.15
C GLN A 8 -6.00 -11.49 3.37
N GLU A 9 -5.81 -10.77 4.49
CA GLU A 9 -6.52 -9.52 4.76
C GLU A 9 -6.20 -8.42 3.72
N VAL A 10 -4.93 -8.32 3.30
CA VAL A 10 -4.50 -7.38 2.25
C VAL A 10 -5.09 -7.76 0.90
N GLU A 11 -5.06 -9.04 0.52
CA GLU A 11 -5.68 -9.53 -0.72
C GLU A 11 -7.18 -9.24 -0.77
N GLN A 12 -7.89 -9.51 0.33
CA GLN A 12 -9.32 -9.23 0.44
C GLN A 12 -9.61 -7.73 0.33
N LEU A 13 -8.84 -6.88 1.01
CA LEU A 13 -8.98 -5.42 0.90
C LEU A 13 -8.84 -4.96 -0.56
N LEU A 14 -7.84 -5.48 -1.27
CA LEU A 14 -7.59 -5.08 -2.66
C LEU A 14 -8.70 -5.57 -3.60
N ALA A 15 -9.18 -6.81 -3.43
CA ALA A 15 -10.29 -7.34 -4.20
C ALA A 15 -11.59 -6.56 -3.97
N ASP A 16 -11.87 -6.17 -2.71
CA ASP A 16 -13.02 -5.32 -2.37
C ASP A 16 -12.93 -3.95 -3.06
N ILE A 17 -11.75 -3.34 -3.05
CA ILE A 17 -11.50 -2.05 -3.71
C ILE A 17 -11.63 -2.17 -5.23
N ASP A 18 -11.08 -3.22 -5.84
CA ASP A 18 -11.18 -3.43 -7.30
C ASP A 18 -12.62 -3.63 -7.75
N ARG A 19 -13.44 -4.32 -6.95
CA ARG A 19 -14.86 -4.55 -7.24
C ARG A 19 -15.72 -3.31 -7.04
N THR A 20 -15.46 -2.55 -5.98
CA THR A 20 -16.40 -1.50 -5.51
C THR A 20 -15.89 -0.08 -5.69
N HIS A 21 -14.60 0.09 -5.96
CA HIS A 21 -13.89 1.37 -5.94
C HIS A 21 -14.04 2.14 -4.60
N ARG A 22 -14.42 1.47 -3.51
CA ARG A 22 -14.58 2.09 -2.19
C ARG A 22 -13.32 1.95 -1.36
N TYR A 23 -12.72 3.09 -1.03
CA TYR A 23 -11.48 3.16 -0.26
C TYR A 23 -11.80 3.42 1.22
N SER A 24 -11.72 2.38 2.05
CA SER A 24 -11.85 2.54 3.51
C SER A 24 -10.55 3.09 4.10
N MET A 25 -10.57 4.35 4.54
CA MET A 25 -9.39 5.02 5.11
C MET A 25 -8.78 4.22 6.26
N SER A 26 -9.59 3.84 7.26
CA SER A 26 -9.10 3.12 8.43
C SER A 26 -8.51 1.76 8.04
N ARG A 27 -9.20 0.99 7.19
CA ARG A 27 -8.75 -0.35 6.80
C ARG A 27 -7.44 -0.30 6.01
N ILE A 28 -7.31 0.66 5.08
CA ILE A 28 -6.09 0.86 4.29
C ILE A 28 -4.91 1.23 5.19
N TYR A 29 -5.08 2.20 6.09
CA TYR A 29 -3.98 2.66 6.94
C TYR A 29 -3.59 1.66 8.02
N THR A 30 -4.55 0.95 8.64
CA THR A 30 -4.24 -0.12 9.60
C THR A 30 -3.40 -1.19 8.93
N LEU A 31 -3.83 -1.72 7.78
CA LEU A 31 -3.08 -2.77 7.08
C LEU A 31 -1.73 -2.27 6.57
N ALA A 32 -1.65 -1.07 6.00
CA ALA A 32 -0.38 -0.51 5.55
C ALA A 32 0.61 -0.31 6.72
N ASN A 33 0.14 0.19 7.86
CA ASN A 33 0.96 0.37 9.05
C ASN A 33 1.46 -0.96 9.61
N THR A 34 0.60 -1.99 9.67
CA THR A 34 0.99 -3.33 10.12
C THR A 34 1.98 -3.99 9.15
N VAL A 35 1.73 -3.92 7.83
CA VAL A 35 2.60 -4.51 6.80
C VAL A 35 3.99 -3.86 6.77
N PHE A 36 4.04 -2.53 6.84
CA PHE A 36 5.30 -1.78 6.72
C PHE A 36 5.95 -1.44 8.07
N ASN A 37 5.38 -1.90 9.19
CA ASN A 37 5.78 -1.52 10.56
C ASN A 37 5.91 0.01 10.73
N LYS A 38 4.87 0.73 10.31
CA LYS A 38 4.77 2.19 10.38
C LYS A 38 3.64 2.63 11.30
N THR A 39 3.65 3.92 11.64
CA THR A 39 2.62 4.58 12.45
C THR A 39 2.09 5.80 11.72
N ASP A 40 1.87 5.68 10.40
CA ASP A 40 1.38 6.79 9.59
C ASP A 40 -0.03 7.19 10.03
N LYS A 41 -0.27 8.51 10.17
CA LYS A 41 -1.59 9.04 10.49
C LYS A 41 -2.52 8.88 9.28
N PRO A 42 -3.76 8.39 9.47
CA PRO A 42 -4.73 8.29 8.38
C PRO A 42 -4.98 9.63 7.69
N GLN A 43 -4.98 9.63 6.36
CA GLN A 43 -5.34 10.79 5.55
C GLN A 43 -6.54 10.45 4.68
N SER A 44 -7.51 11.37 4.62
CA SER A 44 -8.74 11.22 3.84
C SER A 44 -8.59 11.55 2.36
N CYS A 45 -7.42 12.02 1.93
CA CYS A 45 -7.17 12.33 0.52
C CYS A 45 -7.26 11.07 -0.34
N ALA A 46 -8.12 11.09 -1.35
CA ALA A 46 -8.32 9.98 -2.29
C ALA A 46 -6.98 9.55 -2.95
N SER A 47 -6.15 10.51 -3.35
CA SER A 47 -4.84 10.23 -3.92
C SER A 47 -3.88 9.56 -2.93
N CYS A 48 -4.00 9.85 -1.63
CA CYS A 48 -3.20 9.23 -0.59
C CYS A 48 -3.64 7.78 -0.35
N LEU A 49 -4.95 7.54 -0.32
CA LEU A 49 -5.53 6.20 -0.22
C LEU A 49 -5.10 5.32 -1.41
N ILE A 50 -5.20 5.85 -2.63
CA ILE A 50 -4.76 5.15 -3.84
C ILE A 50 -3.26 4.83 -3.79
N ARG A 51 -2.42 5.76 -3.31
CA ARG A 51 -0.99 5.51 -3.14
C ARG A 51 -0.72 4.38 -2.15
N LYS A 52 -1.40 4.36 -1.00
CA LYS A 52 -1.24 3.25 -0.03
C LYS A 52 -1.74 1.92 -0.56
N VAL A 53 -2.84 1.91 -1.30
CA VAL A 53 -3.33 0.72 -1.98
C VAL A 53 -2.30 0.18 -2.98
N ARG A 54 -1.61 1.05 -3.73
CA ARG A 54 -0.52 0.65 -4.62
C ARG A 54 0.69 0.09 -3.87
N GLU A 55 1.06 0.69 -2.74
CA GLU A 55 2.13 0.15 -1.88
C GLU A 55 1.79 -1.27 -1.40
N LEU A 56 0.55 -1.50 -0.97
CA LEU A 56 0.07 -2.82 -0.55
C LEU A 56 0.09 -3.86 -1.69
N ARG A 57 -0.24 -3.46 -2.93
CA ARG A 57 -0.10 -4.33 -4.11
C ARG A 57 1.33 -4.75 -4.36
N ASN A 58 2.25 -3.78 -4.38
CA ASN A 58 3.67 -4.05 -4.60
C ASN A 58 4.24 -4.96 -3.50
N TRP A 59 3.77 -4.81 -2.26
CA TRP A 59 4.13 -5.72 -1.18
C TRP A 59 3.68 -7.16 -1.49
N LEU A 60 2.42 -7.39 -1.92
CA LEU A 60 1.97 -8.72 -2.31
C LEU A 60 2.75 -9.32 -3.48
N GLU A 61 3.12 -8.51 -4.47
CA GLU A 61 3.96 -8.95 -5.59
C GLU A 61 5.34 -9.37 -5.12
N THR A 62 5.95 -8.62 -4.18
CA THR A 62 7.25 -8.96 -3.61
C THR A 62 7.22 -10.31 -2.88
N GLN A 63 6.12 -10.63 -2.19
CA GLN A 63 5.93 -11.92 -1.51
C GLN A 63 5.81 -13.09 -2.49
N LYS A 64 5.36 -12.85 -3.74
CA LYS A 64 5.35 -13.88 -4.80
C LYS A 64 6.74 -14.06 -5.41
N VAL A 65 7.54 -12.98 -5.45
CA VAL A 65 8.90 -12.98 -5.99
C VAL A 65 9.90 -13.52 -4.97
N GLU A 66 9.63 -13.53 -3.67
CA GLU A 66 10.55 -14.15 -2.69
C GLU A 66 10.70 -15.68 -2.89
N GLU A 67 9.81 -16.31 -3.66
CA GLU A 67 9.95 -17.70 -4.14
C GLU A 67 10.82 -17.82 -5.42
N GLN A 68 11.24 -16.71 -6.06
CA GLN A 68 12.24 -16.68 -7.14
C GLN A 68 13.05 -15.36 -7.14
N PRO A 69 14.36 -15.40 -6.87
CA PRO A 69 15.13 -14.17 -6.68
C PRO A 69 15.29 -13.45 -8.02
N THR A 70 14.61 -12.31 -8.21
CA THR A 70 15.10 -11.18 -9.03
C THR A 70 14.17 -9.97 -9.00
N ALA A 71 14.67 -8.90 -8.37
CA ALA A 71 14.55 -7.48 -8.72
C ALA A 71 13.26 -6.95 -9.42
N THR A 72 12.58 -5.99 -8.79
CA THR A 72 12.27 -4.73 -9.51
C THR A 72 12.12 -3.50 -8.61
N LYS A 73 12.80 -2.44 -9.06
CA LYS A 73 12.86 -1.07 -8.54
C LYS A 73 11.50 -0.38 -8.70
N VAL A 74 11.05 0.38 -7.69
CA VAL A 74 10.19 1.56 -7.95
C VAL A 74 10.81 2.81 -7.33
N LYS A 75 11.17 3.73 -8.23
CA LYS A 75 11.92 4.97 -8.04
C LYS A 75 11.18 6.00 -7.15
N PRO A 76 11.89 6.87 -6.41
CA PRO A 76 11.32 8.06 -5.79
C PRO A 76 10.99 9.10 -6.88
N LYS A 77 9.71 9.41 -7.09
CA LYS A 77 9.32 10.52 -7.98
C LYS A 77 9.46 11.84 -7.21
N ARG A 78 10.61 12.49 -7.35
CA ARG A 78 10.81 13.92 -7.07
C ARG A 78 9.77 14.74 -7.84
N VAL A 79 9.11 15.69 -7.19
CA VAL A 79 8.51 16.85 -7.88
C VAL A 79 8.85 18.13 -7.09
N ASN A 80 9.68 18.93 -7.76
CA ASN A 80 10.15 20.30 -7.56
C ASN A 80 9.63 21.18 -6.39
N ARG A 81 10.60 21.75 -5.66
CA ARG A 81 10.55 23.11 -5.09
C ARG A 81 10.06 24.10 -6.14
N LYS A 82 8.98 24.83 -5.88
CA LYS A 82 8.81 26.19 -6.42
C LYS A 82 8.96 27.17 -5.25
N LYS A 83 10.12 27.82 -5.23
CA LYS A 83 10.36 29.08 -4.54
C LYS A 83 9.47 30.12 -5.24
N LYS A 84 8.69 30.90 -4.50
CA LYS A 84 8.08 32.12 -5.03
C LYS A 84 8.26 33.23 -4.00
N ASP A 85 8.71 34.35 -4.55
CA ASP A 85 9.28 35.61 -4.06
C ASP A 85 9.17 35.97 -2.57
#